data_AF-A0A7K8CJ11-F1
#
_entry.id   AF-A0A7K8CJ11-F1
#
_cell.length_a   1.000
_cell.length_b   1.000
_cell.length_c   1.000
_cell.angle_alpha   90.00
_cell.angle_beta   90.00
_cell.angle_gamma   90.00
#
_symmetry.space_group_name_H-M   'P 1'
#
loop_
_entity.id
_entity.type
_entity.pdbx_description
1 polymer ?
#
loop_
_entity_poly.entity_id
_entity_poly.type
_entity_poly.pdbx_seq_one_letter_code
_entity_poly.pdbx_strand_id
1 'polypeptide(L)'
;GLRRKRAVLAVLLHFLETYKGLLQEEESAGKVIKELYLLIMKDTSLYHELEDEIIKLHQLVETVELKVADETPPPNKQVKPLFRHFRRIDSCLQTRVAFRGSDEIFCRVYMPDHSYVTIRSRLSASVQDILASVTEKLQYSEEQSARGDALILVTMASSGEKAVLQPSEECVFTTLGINSHLFACTRDTFDSLVSSVLLLCEGLGKRAHLLKKLIKIAAICKQNQDMLSFYAIVIGLNNAAVSRLRLTWEKLPGKFKNLFRKFENLTDPCRNHKTYREVLAKMKPPLIPFVPLILKDLTFLHEGSKTLLDGLVNVEKLVGSKGGMGQRDPLGLELEASPAQLQTKAYVRQLRVIDNQNLLFELSYKLEPGSQ
;
A
#
# COMPACT_ATOMS: atom_id res chain seq x y z
N GLY A 1 41.54 -4.52 -19.99
CA GLY A 1 41.18 -5.19 -18.73
C GLY A 1 40.51 -4.23 -17.75
N LEU A 2 41.27 -3.29 -17.19
CA LEU A 2 40.83 -2.44 -16.07
C LEU A 2 39.56 -1.61 -16.32
N ARG A 3 39.47 -0.84 -17.42
CA ARG A 3 38.28 -0.01 -17.70
C ARG A 3 36.98 -0.81 -17.76
N ARG A 4 37.02 -2.03 -18.31
CA ARG A 4 35.84 -2.92 -18.37
C ARG A 4 35.48 -3.43 -16.98
N LYS A 5 36.46 -3.86 -16.18
CA LYS A 5 36.24 -4.30 -14.79
C LYS A 5 35.67 -3.18 -13.92
N ARG A 6 36.22 -1.95 -14.02
CA ARG A 6 35.69 -0.76 -13.34
C ARG A 6 34.23 -0.48 -13.72
N ALA A 7 33.88 -0.57 -15.01
CA ALA A 7 32.51 -0.38 -15.47
C ALA A 7 31.55 -1.45 -14.92
N VAL A 8 31.95 -2.72 -14.92
CA VAL A 8 31.16 -3.82 -14.34
C VAL A 8 30.95 -3.60 -12.83
N LEU A 9 32.00 -3.22 -12.11
CA LEU A 9 31.93 -2.93 -10.68
C LEU A 9 30.99 -1.75 -10.38
N ALA A 10 31.04 -0.68 -11.18
CA ALA A 10 30.14 0.46 -11.03
C ALA A 10 28.66 0.08 -11.24
N VAL A 11 28.36 -0.75 -12.24
CA VAL A 11 27.00 -1.26 -12.47
C VAL A 11 26.53 -2.14 -11.31
N LEU A 12 27.42 -3.02 -10.81
CA LEU A 12 27.12 -3.88 -9.67
C LEU A 12 26.83 -3.08 -8.40
N LEU A 13 27.66 -2.09 -8.07
CA LEU A 13 27.45 -1.21 -6.91
C LEU A 13 26.11 -0.49 -7.01
N HIS A 14 25.82 0.11 -8.17
CA HIS A 14 24.54 0.80 -8.37
C HIS A 14 23.33 -0.15 -8.25
N PHE A 15 23.46 -1.38 -8.77
CA PHE A 15 22.43 -2.42 -8.63
C PHE A 15 22.22 -2.79 -7.16
N LEU A 16 23.29 -3.07 -6.41
CA LEU A 16 23.20 -3.42 -4.99
C LEU A 16 22.62 -2.29 -4.15
N GLU A 17 23.05 -1.03 -4.35
CA GLU A 17 22.49 0.12 -3.64
C GLU A 17 20.99 0.29 -3.89
N THR A 18 20.57 0.10 -5.15
CA THR A 18 19.17 0.25 -5.56
C THR A 18 18.29 -0.86 -4.99
N TYR A 19 18.78 -2.11 -5.00
CA TYR A 19 17.97 -3.29 -4.69
C TYR A 19 18.29 -3.96 -3.35
N LYS A 20 19.20 -3.43 -2.52
CA LYS A 20 19.66 -4.05 -1.26
C LYS A 20 18.55 -4.61 -0.37
N GLY A 21 17.43 -3.90 -0.25
CA GLY A 21 16.31 -4.32 0.58
C GLY A 21 15.47 -5.46 -0.01
N LEU A 22 15.49 -5.62 -1.32
CA LEU A 22 14.72 -6.63 -2.07
C LEU A 22 15.57 -7.88 -2.37
N LEU A 23 16.89 -7.73 -2.50
CA LEU A 23 17.81 -8.85 -2.74
C LEU A 23 17.81 -9.89 -1.62
N GLN A 24 17.41 -9.49 -0.40
CA GLN A 24 17.17 -10.41 0.71
C GLN A 24 16.04 -11.43 0.45
N GLU A 25 15.16 -11.16 -0.52
CA GLU A 25 14.02 -12.01 -0.86
C GLU A 25 14.32 -12.97 -2.02
N GLU A 26 15.40 -12.75 -2.76
CA GLU A 26 15.73 -13.52 -3.97
C GLU A 26 17.02 -14.32 -3.80
N GLU A 27 16.88 -15.61 -3.48
CA GLU A 27 18.02 -16.50 -3.21
C GLU A 27 18.95 -16.66 -4.43
N SER A 28 18.39 -16.69 -5.65
CA SER A 28 19.13 -16.85 -6.90
C SER A 28 20.07 -15.68 -7.17
N ALA A 29 19.58 -14.44 -7.14
CA ALA A 29 20.45 -13.26 -7.25
C ALA A 29 21.50 -13.23 -6.15
N GLY A 30 21.15 -13.66 -4.94
CA GLY A 30 22.10 -13.75 -3.84
C GLY A 30 23.29 -14.67 -4.11
N LYS A 31 23.05 -15.83 -4.75
CA LYS A 31 24.13 -16.75 -5.17
C LYS A 31 25.03 -16.11 -6.23
N VAL A 32 24.43 -15.50 -7.26
CA VAL A 32 25.17 -14.84 -8.34
C VAL A 32 26.03 -13.68 -7.82
N ILE A 33 25.49 -12.85 -6.92
CA ILE A 33 26.23 -11.73 -6.31
C ILE A 33 27.42 -12.24 -5.49
N LYS A 34 27.24 -13.32 -4.72
CA LYS A 34 28.33 -13.94 -3.94
C LYS A 34 29.44 -14.47 -4.83
N GLU A 35 29.10 -15.20 -5.89
CA GLU A 35 30.08 -15.73 -6.84
C GLU A 35 30.88 -14.59 -7.48
N LEU A 36 30.18 -13.54 -7.93
CA LEU A 36 30.81 -12.37 -8.53
C LEU A 36 31.72 -11.62 -7.53
N TYR A 37 31.27 -11.47 -6.28
CA TYR A 37 32.07 -10.89 -5.21
C TYR A 37 33.36 -11.69 -4.96
N LEU A 38 33.28 -13.02 -4.87
CA LEU A 38 34.45 -13.87 -4.68
C LEU A 38 35.45 -13.77 -5.84
N LEU A 39 34.95 -13.65 -7.08
CA LEU A 39 35.79 -13.42 -8.25
C LEU A 39 36.49 -12.06 -8.20
N ILE A 40 35.79 -11.00 -7.79
CA ILE A 40 36.37 -9.66 -7.62
C ILE A 40 37.43 -9.66 -6.53
N MET A 41 37.17 -10.31 -5.39
CA MET A 41 38.11 -10.39 -4.28
C MET A 41 39.42 -11.13 -4.62
N LYS A 42 39.37 -12.13 -5.50
CA LYS A 42 40.58 -12.80 -6.02
C LYS A 42 41.46 -11.88 -6.85
N ASP A 43 40.84 -10.93 -7.55
CA ASP A 43 41.53 -10.00 -8.45
C ASP A 43 41.98 -8.70 -7.75
N THR A 44 41.62 -8.49 -6.48
CA THR A 44 41.90 -7.23 -5.74
C THR A 44 43.38 -6.86 -5.74
N SER A 45 44.27 -7.83 -5.55
CA SER A 45 45.73 -7.60 -5.55
C SER A 45 46.28 -7.17 -6.91
N LEU A 46 45.53 -7.37 -8.00
CA LEU A 46 45.93 -7.00 -9.36
C LEU A 46 45.45 -5.59 -9.74
N TYR A 47 44.53 -4.99 -8.98
CA TYR A 47 43.88 -3.72 -9.32
C TYR A 47 43.72 -2.78 -8.12
N HIS A 48 44.83 -2.28 -7.58
CA HIS A 48 44.84 -1.34 -6.46
C HIS A 48 44.03 -0.05 -6.71
N GLU A 49 43.88 0.39 -7.96
CA GLU A 49 43.05 1.56 -8.31
C GLU A 49 41.53 1.36 -8.13
N LEU A 50 41.07 0.19 -7.69
CA LEU A 50 39.66 -0.12 -7.43
C LEU A 50 39.38 -0.41 -5.95
N GLU A 51 40.34 -0.17 -5.07
CA GLU A 51 40.25 -0.52 -3.65
C GLU A 51 39.03 0.11 -2.98
N ASP A 52 38.76 1.40 -3.24
CA ASP A 52 37.60 2.12 -2.70
C ASP A 52 36.26 1.50 -3.13
N GLU A 53 36.11 1.16 -4.40
CA GLU A 53 34.90 0.50 -4.92
C GLU A 53 34.74 -0.92 -4.39
N ILE A 54 35.85 -1.65 -4.17
CA ILE A 54 35.83 -2.99 -3.59
C ILE A 54 35.43 -2.94 -2.11
N ILE A 55 35.91 -1.95 -1.35
CA ILE A 55 35.48 -1.72 0.04
C ILE A 55 33.98 -1.43 0.11
N LYS A 56 33.47 -0.57 -0.79
CA LYS A 56 32.02 -0.31 -0.89
C LYS A 56 31.24 -1.58 -1.24
N LEU A 57 31.74 -2.39 -2.16
CA LEU A 57 31.12 -3.66 -2.53
C LEU A 57 31.04 -4.59 -1.31
N HIS A 58 32.14 -4.71 -0.56
CA HIS A 58 32.19 -5.52 0.65
C HIS A 58 31.11 -5.09 1.66
N GLN A 59 31.03 -3.80 1.98
CA GLN A 59 30.00 -3.24 2.89
C GLN A 59 28.57 -3.54 2.41
N LEU A 60 28.29 -3.41 1.11
CA LEU A 60 26.97 -3.68 0.56
C LEU A 60 26.62 -5.16 0.61
N VAL A 61 27.56 -6.05 0.28
CA VAL A 61 27.35 -7.50 0.31
C VAL A 61 27.11 -7.99 1.75
N GLU A 62 27.82 -7.45 2.72
CA GLU A 62 27.57 -7.72 4.15
C GLU A 62 26.18 -7.22 4.59
N THR A 63 25.80 -6.00 4.22
CA THR A 63 24.51 -5.40 4.58
C THR A 63 23.31 -6.16 4.00
N VAL A 64 23.46 -6.76 2.82
CA VAL A 64 22.38 -7.51 2.17
C VAL A 64 22.10 -8.83 2.91
N GLU A 65 22.92 -9.26 3.89
CA GLU A 65 22.76 -10.54 4.60
C GLU A 65 22.41 -11.67 3.63
N LEU A 66 23.20 -11.82 2.57
CA LEU A 66 23.04 -12.92 1.63
C LEU A 66 23.21 -14.21 2.44
N LYS A 67 22.10 -14.81 2.89
CA LYS A 67 22.11 -15.93 3.84
C LYS A 67 23.05 -17.00 3.32
N VAL A 68 24.09 -17.29 4.07
CA VAL A 68 24.78 -18.58 3.94
C VAL A 68 23.80 -19.58 4.52
N ALA A 69 23.57 -20.68 3.82
CA ALA A 69 22.80 -21.81 4.34
C ALA A 69 23.62 -22.52 5.43
N ASP A 70 23.96 -21.80 6.49
CA ASP A 70 24.67 -22.34 7.64
C ASP A 70 23.88 -22.07 8.93
N GLU A 71 23.91 -23.08 9.77
CA GLU A 71 22.89 -23.46 10.74
C GLU A 71 22.76 -22.48 11.90
N THR A 72 22.00 -21.41 11.73
CA THR A 72 21.45 -20.66 12.87
C THR A 72 19.95 -20.45 12.66
N PRO A 73 19.09 -20.85 13.63
CA PRO A 73 17.67 -20.56 13.53
C PRO A 73 17.52 -19.05 13.42
N PRO A 74 16.68 -18.55 12.49
CA PRO A 74 16.51 -17.11 12.33
C PRO A 74 16.12 -16.50 13.69
N PRO A 75 16.68 -15.34 14.07
CA PRO A 75 16.30 -14.66 15.30
C PRO A 75 14.78 -14.56 15.29
N ASN A 76 14.15 -15.09 16.35
CA ASN A 76 12.72 -15.31 16.51
C ASN A 76 11.92 -14.20 15.80
N LYS A 77 11.54 -14.43 14.52
CA LYS A 77 11.03 -13.35 13.67
C LYS A 77 9.74 -12.87 14.32
N GLN A 78 9.75 -11.65 14.83
CA GLN A 78 8.54 -11.08 15.43
C GLN A 78 7.46 -11.06 14.35
N VAL A 79 6.37 -11.80 14.60
CA VAL A 79 5.23 -11.82 13.70
C VAL A 79 4.67 -10.41 13.61
N LYS A 80 4.71 -9.82 12.42
CA LYS A 80 4.25 -8.45 12.24
C LYS A 80 2.73 -8.48 12.23
N PRO A 81 2.04 -7.76 13.12
CA PRO A 81 0.59 -7.71 13.08
C PRO A 81 0.18 -7.00 11.78
N LEU A 82 -0.55 -7.71 10.91
CA LEU A 82 -1.27 -7.03 9.84
C LEU A 82 -2.26 -6.08 10.48
N PHE A 83 -2.11 -4.80 10.14
CA PHE A 83 -2.73 -3.62 10.77
C PHE A 83 -4.26 -3.69 11.01
N ARG A 84 -4.94 -4.68 10.42
CA ARG A 84 -6.39 -4.88 10.50
C ARG A 84 -6.85 -5.87 11.57
N HIS A 85 -6.07 -6.90 11.88
CA HIS A 85 -6.58 -8.08 12.61
C HIS A 85 -6.25 -8.09 14.11
N PHE A 86 -5.18 -7.41 14.53
CA PHE A 86 -4.69 -7.45 15.92
C PHE A 86 -4.31 -6.04 16.39
N ARG A 87 -5.23 -5.35 17.07
CA ARG A 87 -5.02 -3.97 17.54
C ARG A 87 -4.42 -3.96 18.95
N ARG A 88 -3.14 -3.60 19.06
CA ARG A 88 -2.52 -3.13 20.32
C ARG A 88 -2.15 -1.66 20.15
N ILE A 89 -2.48 -0.82 21.14
CA ILE A 89 -2.27 0.64 21.10
C ILE A 89 -0.77 0.97 20.93
N ASP A 90 0.12 0.20 21.55
CA ASP A 90 1.57 0.43 21.46
C ASP A 90 2.12 0.23 20.04
N SER A 91 1.54 -0.71 19.28
CA SER A 91 1.95 -1.00 17.90
C SER A 91 1.65 0.16 16.94
N CYS A 92 0.60 0.95 17.19
CA CYS A 92 0.26 2.05 16.28
C CYS A 92 1.16 3.27 16.44
N LEU A 93 1.91 3.39 17.54
CA LEU A 93 2.84 4.49 17.76
C LEU A 93 4.24 4.23 17.17
N GLN A 94 4.58 2.96 16.92
CA GLN A 94 5.83 2.55 16.29
C GLN A 94 6.01 3.15 14.89
N THR A 95 7.26 3.44 14.52
CA THR A 95 7.60 3.88 13.16
C THR A 95 7.31 2.75 12.19
N ARG A 96 6.67 3.07 11.06
CA ARG A 96 6.35 2.06 10.04
C ARG A 96 7.64 1.61 9.37
N VAL A 97 7.86 0.31 9.37
CA VAL A 97 8.93 -0.34 8.62
C VAL A 97 8.35 -0.92 7.33
N ALA A 98 9.18 -1.02 6.30
CA ALA A 98 8.78 -1.68 5.06
C ALA A 98 8.43 -3.15 5.34
N PHE A 99 7.32 -3.61 4.76
CA PHE A 99 7.03 -5.03 4.72
C PHE A 99 7.89 -5.73 3.69
N ARG A 100 8.10 -7.02 3.93
CA ARG A 100 8.78 -7.99 3.09
C ARG A 100 7.80 -9.12 2.79
N GLY A 101 7.85 -9.69 1.58
CA GLY A 101 7.03 -10.85 1.22
C GLY A 101 7.25 -12.03 2.18
N SER A 102 8.49 -12.18 2.66
CA SER A 102 8.88 -13.17 3.65
C SER A 102 8.47 -12.86 5.10
N ASP A 103 7.84 -11.70 5.37
CA ASP A 103 7.31 -11.38 6.69
C ASP A 103 6.16 -12.31 7.03
N GLU A 104 6.18 -12.86 8.25
CA GLU A 104 5.08 -13.65 8.77
C GLU A 104 4.03 -12.76 9.42
N ILE A 105 2.78 -13.16 9.20
CA ILE A 105 1.58 -12.45 9.62
C ILE A 105 0.59 -13.44 10.23
N PHE A 106 -0.23 -12.94 11.15
CA PHE A 106 -1.47 -13.60 11.54
C PHE A 106 -2.64 -12.96 10.77
N CYS A 107 -3.50 -13.78 10.18
CA CYS A 107 -4.67 -13.34 9.44
C CYS A 107 -5.90 -14.15 9.84
N ARG A 108 -7.07 -13.50 9.84
CA ARG A 108 -8.36 -14.17 10.04
C ARG A 108 -8.99 -14.43 8.68
N VAL A 109 -9.30 -15.69 8.42
CA VAL A 109 -10.09 -16.11 7.26
C VAL A 109 -11.44 -16.57 7.77
N TYR A 110 -12.49 -15.93 7.27
CA TYR A 110 -13.86 -16.14 7.71
C TYR A 110 -14.53 -17.27 6.92
N MET A 111 -15.48 -17.96 7.54
CA MET A 111 -16.34 -18.96 6.91
C MET A 111 -17.72 -18.34 6.61
N PRO A 112 -18.58 -18.99 5.82
CA PRO A 112 -19.91 -18.46 5.49
C PRO A 112 -20.81 -18.18 6.70
N ASP A 113 -20.61 -18.89 7.81
CA ASP A 113 -21.33 -18.69 9.08
C ASP A 113 -20.73 -17.54 9.93
N HIS A 114 -19.77 -16.78 9.37
CA HIS A 114 -19.01 -15.72 10.03
C HIS A 114 -18.11 -16.18 11.18
N SER A 115 -17.96 -17.49 11.42
CA SER A 115 -16.84 -18.01 12.19
C SER A 115 -15.52 -17.70 11.46
N TYR A 116 -14.39 -17.73 12.16
CA TYR A 116 -13.09 -17.51 11.52
C TYR A 116 -12.02 -18.41 12.08
N VAL A 117 -11.07 -18.77 11.21
CA VAL A 117 -9.82 -19.40 11.58
C VAL A 117 -8.68 -18.38 11.52
N THR A 118 -7.75 -18.44 12.47
CA THR A 118 -6.55 -17.61 12.43
C THR A 118 -5.38 -18.43 11.89
N ILE A 119 -4.87 -18.07 10.72
CA ILE A 119 -3.70 -18.70 10.11
C ILE A 119 -2.44 -17.87 10.34
N ARG A 120 -1.30 -18.54 10.42
CA ARG A 120 0.04 -17.94 10.29
C ARG A 120 0.44 -18.10 8.83
N SER A 121 0.72 -17.00 8.15
CA SER A 121 1.05 -17.01 6.72
C SER A 121 2.23 -16.09 6.44
N ARG A 122 2.92 -16.29 5.32
CA ARG A 122 3.79 -15.26 4.74
C ARG A 122 2.93 -14.19 4.07
N LEU A 123 3.42 -12.95 4.01
CA LEU A 123 2.74 -11.87 3.31
C LEU A 123 2.62 -12.15 1.81
N SER A 124 3.63 -12.79 1.21
CA SER A 124 3.65 -13.18 -0.22
C SER A 124 3.02 -14.53 -0.53
N ALA A 125 2.35 -15.18 0.43
CA ALA A 125 1.73 -16.48 0.20
C ALA A 125 0.72 -16.43 -0.96
N SER A 126 0.69 -17.49 -1.75
CA SER A 126 -0.32 -17.65 -2.81
C SER A 126 -1.69 -17.97 -2.20
N VAL A 127 -2.77 -17.74 -2.96
CA VAL A 127 -4.12 -18.15 -2.56
C VAL A 127 -4.18 -19.66 -2.29
N GLN A 128 -3.45 -20.48 -3.05
CA GLN A 128 -3.35 -21.90 -2.82
C GLN A 128 -2.72 -22.24 -1.46
N ASP A 129 -1.62 -21.57 -1.09
CA ASP A 129 -0.96 -21.78 0.22
C ASP A 129 -1.86 -21.35 1.39
N ILE A 130 -2.63 -20.27 1.19
CA ILE A 130 -3.60 -19.76 2.16
C ILE A 130 -4.71 -20.79 2.36
N LEU A 131 -5.28 -21.33 1.28
CA LEU A 131 -6.33 -22.34 1.34
C LEU A 131 -5.82 -23.64 1.97
N ALA A 132 -4.58 -24.06 1.68
CA ALA A 132 -3.96 -25.21 2.34
C ALA A 132 -3.86 -25.00 3.86
N SER A 133 -3.37 -23.83 4.28
CA SER A 133 -3.25 -23.48 5.71
C SER A 133 -4.61 -23.42 6.42
N VAL A 134 -5.65 -22.94 5.73
CA VAL A 134 -7.03 -22.92 6.25
C VAL A 134 -7.56 -24.35 6.38
N THR A 135 -7.37 -25.19 5.37
CA THR A 135 -7.84 -26.59 5.34
C THR A 135 -7.19 -27.41 6.45
N GLU A 136 -5.87 -27.26 6.63
CA GLU A 136 -5.11 -27.91 7.70
C GLU A 136 -5.68 -27.55 9.09
N LYS A 137 -5.97 -26.26 9.32
CA LYS A 137 -6.51 -25.79 10.60
C LYS A 137 -7.97 -26.16 10.84
N LEU A 138 -8.77 -26.30 9.78
CA LEU A 138 -10.17 -26.68 9.90
C LEU A 138 -10.35 -28.18 10.16
N GLN A 139 -9.28 -28.99 10.15
CA GLN A 139 -9.34 -30.44 10.28
C GLN A 139 -10.42 -31.04 9.37
N TYR A 140 -10.48 -30.60 8.10
CA TYR A 140 -11.35 -31.22 7.11
C TYR A 140 -10.95 -32.69 7.02
N SER A 141 -11.76 -33.58 7.61
CA SER A 141 -11.49 -35.02 7.63
C SER A 141 -11.31 -35.50 6.19
N GLU A 142 -10.24 -36.26 5.92
CA GLU A 142 -9.95 -36.81 4.60
C GLU A 142 -11.15 -37.58 3.99
N GLU A 143 -12.11 -38.01 4.82
CA GLU A 143 -13.35 -38.66 4.41
C GLU A 143 -14.32 -37.78 3.60
N GLN A 144 -14.24 -36.44 3.69
CA GLN A 144 -15.07 -35.52 2.87
C GLN A 144 -14.40 -35.09 1.56
N SER A 145 -13.12 -35.39 1.35
CA SER A 145 -12.41 -35.14 0.09
C SER A 145 -12.98 -35.96 -1.09
N ALA A 146 -13.84 -36.95 -0.80
CA ALA A 146 -14.60 -37.70 -1.80
C ALA A 146 -15.84 -36.95 -2.34
N ARG A 147 -16.26 -35.84 -1.72
CA ARG A 147 -17.26 -34.90 -2.27
C ARG A 147 -16.51 -33.65 -2.72
N GLY A 148 -16.54 -33.35 -4.01
CA GLY A 148 -15.70 -32.38 -4.72
C GLY A 148 -15.85 -30.89 -4.34
N ASP A 149 -15.99 -30.56 -3.06
CA ASP A 149 -16.24 -29.20 -2.59
C ASP A 149 -14.92 -28.50 -2.25
N ALA A 150 -14.11 -28.27 -3.29
CA ALA A 150 -12.88 -27.50 -3.15
C ALA A 150 -13.18 -26.09 -2.64
N LEU A 151 -12.54 -25.71 -1.53
CA LEU A 151 -12.64 -24.36 -0.98
C LEU A 151 -12.09 -23.35 -1.98
N ILE A 152 -12.81 -22.24 -2.14
CA ILE A 152 -12.37 -21.05 -2.86
C ILE A 152 -12.14 -19.92 -1.88
N LEU A 153 -11.17 -19.05 -2.20
CA LEU A 153 -10.90 -17.85 -1.42
C LEU A 153 -11.61 -16.66 -2.06
N VAL A 154 -12.35 -15.92 -1.24
CA VAL A 154 -13.22 -14.83 -1.68
C VAL A 154 -12.91 -13.58 -0.87
N THR A 155 -12.79 -12.45 -1.55
CA THR A 155 -12.83 -11.15 -0.90
C THR A 155 -14.27 -10.68 -0.86
N MET A 156 -14.74 -10.21 0.30
CA MET A 156 -16.03 -9.56 0.41
C MET A 156 -15.83 -8.15 0.96
N ALA A 157 -16.29 -7.16 0.20
CA ALA A 157 -16.32 -5.76 0.61
C ALA A 157 -17.48 -5.49 1.58
N SER A 158 -17.42 -4.35 2.28
CA SER A 158 -18.51 -3.90 3.16
C SER A 158 -19.80 -3.55 2.42
N SER A 159 -19.71 -3.32 1.10
CA SER A 159 -20.86 -3.20 0.19
C SER A 159 -21.60 -4.52 -0.05
N GLY A 160 -21.01 -5.65 0.35
CA GLY A 160 -21.45 -6.99 -0.04
C GLY A 160 -20.97 -7.42 -1.42
N GLU A 161 -20.19 -6.59 -2.12
CA GLU A 161 -19.52 -6.98 -3.37
C GLU A 161 -18.48 -8.08 -3.09
N LYS A 162 -18.48 -9.11 -3.94
CA LYS A 162 -17.67 -10.32 -3.77
C LYS A 162 -16.77 -10.50 -4.99
N ALA A 163 -15.52 -10.87 -4.76
CA ALA A 163 -14.60 -11.26 -5.83
C ALA A 163 -13.85 -12.53 -5.45
N VAL A 164 -13.90 -13.54 -6.33
CA VAL A 164 -13.16 -14.80 -6.20
C VAL A 164 -11.71 -14.55 -6.59
N LEU A 165 -10.77 -15.03 -5.77
CA LEU A 165 -9.33 -14.91 -6.03
C LEU A 165 -8.82 -16.15 -6.77
N GLN A 166 -7.92 -15.96 -7.74
CA GLN A 166 -7.32 -17.08 -8.46
C GLN A 166 -6.27 -17.82 -7.59
N PRO A 167 -6.11 -19.15 -7.71
CA PRO A 167 -5.15 -19.90 -6.91
C PRO A 167 -3.70 -19.41 -7.03
N SER A 168 -3.32 -18.87 -8.19
CA SER A 168 -1.98 -18.35 -8.48
C SER A 168 -1.76 -16.90 -8.03
N GLU A 169 -2.79 -16.21 -7.52
CA GLU A 169 -2.62 -14.85 -7.01
C GLU A 169 -1.82 -14.87 -5.70
N GLU A 170 -0.94 -13.89 -5.54
CA GLU A 170 -0.06 -13.72 -4.38
C GLU A 170 -0.33 -12.38 -3.69
N CYS A 171 0.14 -12.23 -2.45
CA CYS A 171 0.11 -10.95 -1.71
C CYS A 171 -1.30 -10.38 -1.42
N VAL A 172 -2.35 -11.21 -1.49
CA VAL A 172 -3.77 -10.81 -1.41
C VAL A 172 -4.16 -10.07 -0.12
N PHE A 173 -3.39 -10.22 0.96
CA PHE A 173 -3.67 -9.54 2.24
C PHE A 173 -3.58 -8.01 2.17
N THR A 174 -2.73 -7.48 1.28
CA THR A 174 -2.51 -6.03 1.15
C THR A 174 -3.38 -5.37 0.08
N THR A 175 -4.04 -6.18 -0.76
CA THR A 175 -4.95 -5.72 -1.82
C THR A 175 -6.39 -5.54 -1.33
N LEU A 176 -6.71 -6.05 -0.13
CA LEU A 176 -8.04 -5.91 0.47
C LEU A 176 -8.44 -4.44 0.68
N GLY A 177 -9.68 -4.12 0.32
CA GLY A 177 -10.30 -2.83 0.63
C GLY A 177 -10.35 -2.53 2.13
N ILE A 178 -10.39 -1.24 2.48
CA ILE A 178 -11.15 -0.70 3.62
C ILE A 178 -11.50 -1.66 4.77
N ASN A 179 -12.74 -2.14 4.67
CA ASN A 179 -13.37 -3.09 5.57
C ASN A 179 -13.67 -4.40 4.83
N SER A 180 -12.83 -4.76 3.85
CA SER A 180 -12.95 -6.03 3.15
C SER A 180 -12.40 -7.17 4.00
N HIS A 181 -13.07 -8.30 3.96
CA HIS A 181 -12.71 -9.51 4.68
C HIS A 181 -12.42 -10.66 3.70
N LEU A 182 -11.51 -11.55 4.09
CA LEU A 182 -11.25 -12.79 3.38
C LEU A 182 -12.16 -13.89 3.89
N PHE A 183 -12.85 -14.56 2.98
CA PHE A 183 -13.68 -15.72 3.24
C PHE A 183 -13.12 -16.94 2.53
N ALA A 184 -13.16 -18.10 3.19
CA ALA A 184 -13.01 -19.40 2.54
C ALA A 184 -14.39 -20.07 2.53
N CYS A 185 -14.87 -20.43 1.36
CA CYS A 185 -16.18 -21.04 1.20
C CYS A 185 -16.20 -22.03 0.04
N THR A 186 -17.24 -22.86 -0.03
CA THR A 186 -17.52 -23.69 -1.21
C THR A 186 -18.25 -22.85 -2.26
N ARG A 187 -18.26 -23.28 -3.52
CA ARG A 187 -18.98 -22.57 -4.59
C ARG A 187 -20.47 -22.39 -4.28
N ASP A 188 -21.07 -23.36 -3.59
CA ASP A 188 -22.51 -23.35 -3.27
C ASP A 188 -22.90 -22.34 -2.18
N THR A 189 -21.95 -21.91 -1.36
CA THR A 189 -22.19 -20.97 -0.24
C THR A 189 -21.72 -19.54 -0.55
N PHE A 190 -21.26 -19.30 -1.79
CA PHE A 190 -20.79 -18.00 -2.26
C PHE A 190 -21.90 -16.93 -2.22
N ASP A 191 -23.11 -17.27 -2.66
CA ASP A 191 -24.20 -16.31 -2.83
C ASP A 191 -24.80 -15.82 -1.50
N SER A 192 -24.65 -16.58 -0.40
CA SER A 192 -25.28 -16.25 0.90
C SER A 192 -24.50 -15.30 1.81
N LEU A 193 -23.29 -14.86 1.43
CA LEU A 193 -22.51 -13.91 2.24
C LEU A 193 -23.15 -12.50 2.23
N VAL A 194 -23.38 -11.90 3.41
CA VAL A 194 -23.93 -10.53 3.58
C VAL A 194 -23.04 -9.72 4.53
N SER A 195 -22.93 -8.41 4.30
CA SER A 195 -22.10 -7.49 5.09
C SER A 195 -22.95 -6.47 5.87
N SER A 196 -22.48 -6.06 7.05
CA SER A 196 -23.14 -5.11 7.96
C SER A 196 -22.15 -4.04 8.44
N VAL A 197 -22.57 -2.77 8.61
CA VAL A 197 -22.19 -1.83 9.72
C VAL A 197 -22.47 -0.34 9.39
N LEU A 198 -23.11 0.35 10.35
CA LEU A 198 -23.60 1.76 10.46
C LEU A 198 -22.55 2.87 10.79
N LEU A 199 -22.89 4.17 10.52
CA LEU A 199 -22.26 5.37 11.14
C LEU A 199 -23.28 6.45 11.56
N LEU A 200 -22.79 7.33 12.45
CA LEU A 200 -23.47 7.85 13.64
C LEU A 200 -23.22 9.37 13.89
N CYS A 201 -23.48 10.28 12.94
CA CYS A 201 -23.30 11.72 13.19
C CYS A 201 -24.50 12.58 12.78
N GLU A 202 -25.39 12.84 13.74
CA GLU A 202 -26.73 13.36 13.46
C GLU A 202 -26.88 14.89 13.56
N GLY A 203 -26.05 15.59 14.34
CA GLY A 203 -26.29 17.02 14.64
C GLY A 203 -25.78 18.01 13.59
N LEU A 204 -26.68 18.78 12.94
CA LEU A 204 -26.37 19.75 11.87
C LEU A 204 -25.24 20.75 12.20
N GLY A 205 -25.24 21.34 13.41
CA GLY A 205 -24.18 22.27 13.83
C GLY A 205 -22.81 21.60 13.97
N LYS A 206 -22.79 20.36 14.46
CA LYS A 206 -21.56 19.55 14.57
C LYS A 206 -21.05 19.14 13.18
N ARG A 207 -21.95 18.81 12.24
CA ARG A 207 -21.60 18.51 10.84
C ARG A 207 -20.94 19.71 10.14
N ALA A 208 -21.52 20.90 10.25
CA ALA A 208 -20.94 22.12 9.67
C ALA A 208 -19.56 22.47 10.28
N HIS A 209 -19.40 22.23 11.59
CA HIS A 209 -18.09 22.39 12.25
C HIS A 209 -17.06 21.37 11.74
N LEU A 210 -17.46 20.11 11.58
CA LEU A 210 -16.61 19.05 11.02
C LEU A 210 -16.17 19.38 9.60
N LEU A 211 -17.09 19.83 8.75
CA LEU A 211 -16.80 20.26 7.39
C LEU A 211 -15.74 21.39 7.36
N LYS A 212 -15.94 22.43 8.17
CA LYS A 212 -14.96 23.51 8.35
C LYS A 212 -13.60 22.99 8.82
N LYS A 213 -13.58 22.02 9.73
CA LYS A 213 -12.35 21.42 10.25
C LYS A 213 -11.61 20.62 9.18
N LEU A 214 -12.31 19.82 8.38
CA LEU A 214 -11.72 19.06 7.26
C LEU A 214 -11.12 19.98 6.19
N ILE A 215 -11.80 21.08 5.83
CA ILE A 215 -11.27 22.08 4.89
C ILE A 215 -9.98 22.72 5.45
N LYS A 216 -9.92 23.00 6.75
CA LYS A 216 -8.68 23.50 7.40
C LYS A 216 -7.56 22.47 7.37
N ILE A 217 -7.86 21.20 7.62
CA ILE A 217 -6.87 20.12 7.57
C ILE A 217 -6.32 19.99 6.14
N ALA A 218 -7.19 20.01 5.12
CA ALA A 218 -6.75 20.01 3.72
C ALA A 218 -5.82 21.19 3.39
N ALA A 219 -6.14 22.39 3.90
CA ALA A 219 -5.27 23.56 3.73
C ALA A 219 -3.87 23.34 4.32
N ILE A 220 -3.78 22.72 5.50
CA ILE A 220 -2.52 22.38 6.17
C ILE A 220 -1.77 21.29 5.38
N CYS A 221 -2.44 20.22 4.94
CA CYS A 221 -1.83 19.19 4.09
C CYS A 221 -1.20 19.81 2.84
N LYS A 222 -1.94 20.69 2.15
CA LYS A 222 -1.42 21.41 0.97
C LYS A 222 -0.23 22.32 1.32
N GLN A 223 -0.28 23.03 2.44
CA GLN A 223 0.83 23.88 2.90
C GLN A 223 2.09 23.06 3.16
N ASN A 224 1.93 21.85 3.71
CA ASN A 224 3.01 20.91 3.99
C ASN A 224 3.41 20.06 2.77
N GLN A 225 2.91 20.38 1.57
CA GLN A 225 3.16 19.64 0.34
C GLN A 225 2.78 18.14 0.41
N ASP A 226 1.87 17.78 1.32
CA ASP A 226 1.19 16.49 1.37
C ASP A 226 -0.05 16.53 0.48
N MET A 227 0.20 16.36 -0.83
CA MET A 227 -0.82 16.39 -1.86
C MET A 227 -1.68 15.13 -1.85
N LEU A 228 -1.19 14.00 -1.32
CA LEU A 228 -1.98 12.77 -1.18
C LEU A 228 -3.13 12.96 -0.18
N SER A 229 -2.83 13.40 1.04
CA SER A 229 -3.85 13.64 2.06
C SER A 229 -4.78 14.79 1.68
N PHE A 230 -4.24 15.85 1.07
CA PHE A 230 -5.04 16.94 0.52
C PHE A 230 -6.09 16.43 -0.47
N TYR A 231 -5.68 15.65 -1.48
CA TYR A 231 -6.60 15.09 -2.48
C TYR A 231 -7.64 14.16 -1.83
N ALA A 232 -7.23 13.31 -0.90
CA ALA A 232 -8.14 12.39 -0.21
C ALA A 232 -9.26 13.11 0.52
N ILE A 233 -8.95 14.22 1.21
CA ILE A 233 -9.97 15.04 1.89
C ILE A 233 -10.89 15.72 0.88
N VAL A 234 -10.35 16.30 -0.21
CA VAL A 234 -11.17 16.99 -1.22
C VAL A 234 -12.12 16.02 -1.92
N ILE A 235 -11.63 14.84 -2.35
CA ILE A 235 -12.46 13.78 -2.93
C ILE A 235 -13.53 13.33 -1.93
N GLY A 236 -13.15 13.12 -0.66
CA GLY A 236 -14.11 12.73 0.39
C GLY A 236 -15.21 13.76 0.60
N LEU A 237 -14.91 15.06 0.54
CA LEU A 237 -15.89 16.14 0.64
C LEU A 237 -16.76 16.29 -0.62
N ASN A 238 -16.21 15.96 -1.80
CA ASN A 238 -16.93 15.93 -3.07
C ASN A 238 -17.74 14.65 -3.30
N ASN A 239 -17.59 13.65 -2.44
CA ASN A 239 -18.41 12.44 -2.47
C ASN A 239 -19.90 12.81 -2.49
N ALA A 240 -20.69 12.14 -3.33
CA ALA A 240 -22.11 12.42 -3.52
C ALA A 240 -22.92 12.39 -2.21
N ALA A 241 -22.55 11.53 -1.25
CA ALA A 241 -23.20 11.47 0.06
C ALA A 241 -22.92 12.70 0.93
N VAL A 242 -21.82 13.42 0.71
CA VAL A 242 -21.44 14.62 1.48
C VAL A 242 -21.86 15.89 0.74
N SER A 243 -21.60 15.98 -0.56
CA SER A 243 -21.90 17.17 -1.37
C SER A 243 -23.40 17.48 -1.44
N ARG A 244 -24.27 16.47 -1.28
CA ARG A 244 -25.72 16.64 -1.26
C ARG A 244 -26.33 17.29 0.00
N LEU A 245 -25.56 17.38 1.09
CA LEU A 245 -26.01 17.90 2.39
C LEU A 245 -26.12 19.44 2.37
N ARG A 246 -27.03 19.97 1.54
CA ARG A 246 -27.17 21.41 1.23
C ARG A 246 -27.27 22.27 2.50
N LEU A 247 -28.05 21.85 3.49
CA LEU A 247 -28.24 22.62 4.74
C LEU A 247 -26.93 22.69 5.55
N THR A 248 -26.15 21.61 5.53
CA THR A 248 -24.83 21.57 6.17
C THR A 248 -23.84 22.50 5.46
N TRP A 249 -23.81 22.49 4.12
CA TRP A 249 -22.97 23.38 3.33
C TRP A 249 -23.37 24.84 3.46
N GLU A 250 -24.66 25.14 3.55
CA GLU A 250 -25.18 26.50 3.72
C GLU A 250 -24.67 27.17 5.00
N LYS A 251 -24.62 26.42 6.12
CA LYS A 251 -24.08 26.88 7.41
C LYS A 251 -22.59 27.17 7.40
N LEU A 252 -21.85 26.77 6.36
CA LEU A 252 -20.43 27.04 6.27
C LEU A 252 -20.18 28.53 5.97
N PRO A 253 -19.28 29.23 6.70
CA PRO A 253 -18.98 30.63 6.41
C PRO A 253 -18.40 30.79 4.99
N GLY A 254 -18.77 31.89 4.31
CA GLY A 254 -18.40 32.14 2.90
C GLY A 254 -16.91 32.04 2.60
N LYS A 255 -16.04 32.45 3.55
CA LYS A 255 -14.58 32.27 3.46
C LYS A 255 -14.17 30.82 3.20
N PHE A 256 -14.80 29.86 3.90
CA PHE A 256 -14.48 28.43 3.75
C PHE A 256 -15.11 27.81 2.51
N LYS A 257 -16.29 28.28 2.08
CA LYS A 257 -16.87 27.91 0.78
C LYS A 257 -15.94 28.31 -0.38
N ASN A 258 -15.46 29.55 -0.37
CA ASN A 258 -14.52 30.04 -1.38
C ASN A 258 -13.17 29.32 -1.34
N LEU A 259 -12.68 28.99 -0.14
CA LEU A 259 -11.46 28.19 0.01
C LEU A 259 -11.63 26.78 -0.58
N PHE A 260 -12.75 26.12 -0.31
CA PHE A 260 -13.02 24.79 -0.86
C PHE A 260 -13.14 24.83 -2.39
N ARG A 261 -13.79 25.84 -2.98
CA ARG A 261 -13.83 26.02 -4.44
C ARG A 261 -12.44 26.13 -5.08
N LYS A 262 -11.49 26.78 -4.40
CA LYS A 262 -10.09 26.80 -4.86
C LYS A 262 -9.45 25.42 -4.82
N PHE A 263 -9.84 24.57 -3.86
CA PHE A 263 -9.37 23.19 -3.78
C PHE A 263 -9.96 22.34 -4.90
N GLU A 264 -11.26 22.48 -5.19
CA GLU A 264 -11.93 21.80 -6.31
C GLU A 264 -11.22 22.10 -7.64
N ASN A 265 -10.95 23.37 -7.94
CA ASN A 265 -10.22 23.80 -9.13
C ASN A 265 -8.81 23.21 -9.22
N LEU A 266 -8.12 23.05 -8.08
CA LEU A 266 -6.80 22.44 -8.04
C LEU A 266 -6.86 20.94 -8.33
N THR A 267 -7.95 20.28 -7.92
CA THR A 267 -8.15 18.84 -8.11
C THR A 267 -8.81 18.45 -9.43
N ASP A 268 -9.14 19.43 -10.27
CA ASP A 268 -9.85 19.26 -11.54
C ASP A 268 -9.13 18.27 -12.49
N PRO A 269 -9.80 17.20 -12.96
CA PRO A 269 -9.21 16.24 -13.89
C PRO A 269 -9.02 16.79 -15.32
N CYS A 270 -9.60 17.95 -15.66
CA CYS A 270 -9.54 18.52 -17.00
C CYS A 270 -8.11 18.65 -17.53
N ARG A 271 -7.96 18.39 -18.84
CA ARG A 271 -6.68 18.48 -19.57
C ARG A 271 -5.56 17.69 -18.88
N ASN A 272 -5.88 16.46 -18.46
CA ASN A 272 -4.99 15.57 -17.72
C ASN A 272 -4.43 16.21 -16.44
N HIS A 273 -5.32 16.72 -15.59
CA HIS A 273 -4.95 17.35 -14.31
C HIS A 273 -3.97 18.53 -14.48
N LYS A 274 -4.15 19.36 -15.51
CA LYS A 274 -3.22 20.45 -15.87
C LYS A 274 -2.87 21.34 -14.66
N THR A 275 -3.89 21.84 -13.95
CA THR A 275 -3.73 22.74 -12.78
C THR A 275 -2.89 22.09 -11.68
N TYR A 276 -3.17 20.82 -11.37
CA TYR A 276 -2.40 20.07 -10.37
C TYR A 276 -0.94 19.89 -10.81
N ARG A 277 -0.70 19.48 -12.07
CA ARG A 277 0.65 19.27 -12.61
C ARG A 277 1.47 20.56 -12.62
N GLU A 278 0.88 21.70 -12.98
CA GLU A 278 1.54 23.01 -12.94
C GLU A 278 1.94 23.42 -11.52
N VAL A 279 1.13 23.09 -10.51
CA VAL A 279 1.45 23.33 -9.11
C VAL A 279 2.54 22.38 -8.62
N LEU A 280 2.43 21.09 -8.97
CA LEU A 280 3.40 20.06 -8.57
C LEU A 280 4.79 20.36 -9.14
N ALA A 281 4.89 20.84 -10.39
CA ALA A 281 6.16 21.20 -11.03
C ALA A 281 6.90 22.35 -10.33
N LYS A 282 6.21 23.15 -9.50
CA LYS A 282 6.79 24.26 -8.72
C LYS A 282 7.13 23.88 -7.28
N MET A 283 6.71 22.69 -6.82
CA MET A 283 7.01 22.20 -5.47
C MET A 283 8.44 21.67 -5.41
N LYS A 284 9.09 21.87 -4.26
CA LYS A 284 10.42 21.33 -3.96
C LYS A 284 10.27 20.21 -2.93
N PRO A 285 11.14 19.19 -2.94
CA PRO A 285 11.17 18.21 -1.85
C PRO A 285 11.37 18.89 -0.48
N PRO A 286 10.80 18.33 0.60
CA PRO A 286 10.09 17.06 0.61
C PRO A 286 8.58 17.21 0.32
N LEU A 287 8.03 16.34 -0.52
CA LEU A 287 6.62 16.38 -0.94
C LEU A 287 6.02 14.98 -1.08
N ILE A 288 4.71 14.84 -0.81
CA ILE A 288 3.96 13.58 -1.02
C ILE A 288 2.98 13.81 -2.18
N PRO A 289 3.21 13.22 -3.37
CA PRO A 289 2.36 13.44 -4.53
C PRO A 289 1.05 12.64 -4.43
N PHE A 290 0.06 12.99 -5.25
CA PHE A 290 -1.17 12.22 -5.41
C PHE A 290 -0.87 10.93 -6.20
N VAL A 291 -0.52 9.87 -5.46
CA VAL A 291 -0.09 8.57 -5.99
C VAL A 291 -1.05 7.97 -7.04
N PRO A 292 -2.38 8.04 -6.90
CA PRO A 292 -3.29 7.50 -7.93
C PRO A 292 -3.08 8.09 -9.33
N LEU A 293 -2.70 9.38 -9.46
CA LEU A 293 -2.40 9.95 -10.76
C LEU A 293 -1.09 9.41 -11.34
N ILE A 294 -0.07 9.18 -10.49
CA ILE A 294 1.19 8.53 -10.91
C ILE A 294 0.91 7.11 -11.39
N LEU A 295 0.08 6.36 -10.65
CA LEU A 295 -0.30 5.00 -11.06
C LEU A 295 -1.07 5.00 -12.38
N LYS A 296 -2.01 5.94 -12.56
CA LYS A 296 -2.71 6.14 -13.85
C LYS A 296 -1.72 6.41 -14.99
N ASP A 297 -0.73 7.27 -14.79
CA ASP A 297 0.28 7.59 -15.80
C ASP A 297 1.12 6.34 -16.14
N LEU A 298 1.52 5.55 -15.14
CA LEU A 298 2.26 4.30 -15.34
C LEU A 298 1.42 3.23 -16.05
N THR A 299 0.15 3.07 -15.69
CA THR A 299 -0.78 2.16 -16.36
C THR A 299 -0.94 2.55 -17.83
N PHE A 300 -1.18 3.84 -18.11
CA PHE A 300 -1.34 4.32 -19.48
C PHE A 300 -0.07 4.11 -20.33
N LEU A 301 1.11 4.35 -19.75
CA LEU A 301 2.38 4.08 -20.41
C LEU A 301 2.59 2.58 -20.66
N HIS A 302 2.19 1.73 -19.71
CA HIS A 302 2.30 0.28 -19.84
C HIS A 302 1.40 -0.26 -20.96
N GLU A 303 0.15 0.18 -21.00
CA GLU A 303 -0.85 -0.25 -21.98
C GLU A 303 -0.63 0.37 -23.37
N GLY A 304 -0.13 1.61 -23.43
CA GLY A 304 0.07 2.35 -24.67
C GLY A 304 1.24 1.88 -25.54
N SER A 305 2.18 1.12 -24.97
CA SER A 305 3.39 0.69 -25.67
C SER A 305 3.72 -0.78 -25.39
N LYS A 306 4.06 -1.55 -26.42
CA LYS A 306 4.53 -2.93 -26.24
C LYS A 306 5.91 -2.94 -25.55
N THR A 307 6.09 -3.91 -24.66
CA THR A 307 7.39 -4.14 -23.99
C THR A 307 8.43 -4.69 -24.96
N LEU A 308 7.98 -5.49 -25.94
CA LEU A 308 8.82 -6.01 -27.01
C LEU A 308 8.35 -5.46 -28.35
N LEU A 309 9.29 -4.96 -29.15
CA LEU A 309 9.11 -4.55 -30.54
C LEU A 309 9.97 -5.47 -31.40
N ASP A 310 9.34 -6.27 -32.25
CA ASP A 310 10.01 -7.23 -33.14
C ASP A 310 11.00 -8.17 -32.41
N GLY A 311 10.61 -8.62 -31.21
CA GLY A 311 11.43 -9.48 -30.35
C GLY A 311 12.53 -8.75 -29.57
N LEU A 312 12.72 -7.45 -29.77
CA LEU A 312 13.69 -6.61 -29.04
C LEU A 312 13.03 -5.84 -27.89
N VAL A 313 13.80 -5.56 -26.85
CA VAL A 313 13.33 -4.78 -25.69
C VAL A 313 13.10 -3.33 -26.08
N ASN A 314 11.90 -2.81 -25.82
CA ASN A 314 11.58 -1.40 -26.01
C ASN A 314 12.17 -0.55 -24.87
N VAL A 315 13.40 -0.05 -25.07
CA VAL A 315 14.11 0.77 -24.09
C VAL A 315 13.41 2.11 -23.84
N GLU A 316 12.73 2.68 -24.83
CA GLU A 316 11.98 3.93 -24.66
C GLU A 316 10.87 3.79 -23.62
N LYS A 317 10.13 2.67 -23.65
CA LYS A 317 9.13 2.33 -22.63
C LYS A 317 9.76 2.21 -21.23
N LEU A 318 10.95 1.63 -21.12
CA LEU A 318 11.65 1.47 -19.83
C LEU A 318 12.10 2.81 -19.25
N VAL A 319 12.64 3.70 -20.08
CA VAL A 319 13.07 5.05 -19.65
C VAL A 319 11.87 5.89 -19.22
N GLY A 320 10.77 5.85 -19.97
CA GLY A 320 9.52 6.55 -19.63
C GLY A 320 8.96 6.12 -18.27
N SER A 321 9.01 4.82 -17.96
CA SER A 321 8.59 4.28 -16.65
C SER A 321 9.42 4.82 -15.48
N LYS A 322 10.74 5.01 -15.66
CA LYS A 322 11.62 5.54 -14.62
C LYS A 322 11.33 7.00 -14.27
N GLY A 323 10.98 7.82 -15.26
CA GLY A 323 10.67 9.24 -15.06
C GLY A 323 9.44 9.51 -14.17
N GLY A 324 8.51 8.55 -14.10
CA GLY A 324 7.32 8.64 -13.23
C GLY A 324 7.60 8.33 -11.75
N MET A 325 8.75 7.73 -11.42
CA MET A 325 9.12 7.29 -10.07
C MET A 325 10.22 8.17 -9.45
N GLY A 326 10.05 9.50 -9.50
CA GLY A 326 11.03 10.47 -8.99
C GLY A 326 11.61 10.11 -7.61
N GLN A 327 12.89 10.42 -7.40
CA GLN A 327 13.64 10.15 -6.16
C GLN A 327 12.83 10.59 -4.95
N ARG A 328 12.53 9.63 -4.06
CA ARG A 328 11.83 9.88 -2.81
C ARG A 328 12.88 10.02 -1.71
N ASP A 329 13.24 11.25 -1.41
CA ASP A 329 14.03 11.51 -0.21
C ASP A 329 13.22 11.11 1.03
N PRO A 330 13.83 10.43 2.02
CA PRO A 330 13.19 10.16 3.29
C PRO A 330 12.73 11.46 3.94
N LEU A 331 11.44 11.57 4.23
CA LEU A 331 10.87 12.63 5.07
C LEU A 331 11.39 12.49 6.50
N GLY A 332 12.53 13.12 6.81
CA GLY A 332 13.07 13.24 8.15
C GLY A 332 12.37 14.34 8.95
N LEU A 333 11.11 14.11 9.33
CA LEU A 333 10.38 15.00 10.24
C LEU A 333 10.31 14.36 11.62
N GLU A 334 11.38 14.51 12.40
CA GLU A 334 11.32 14.23 13.84
C GLU A 334 10.86 15.49 14.58
N LEU A 335 9.65 15.42 15.14
CA LEU A 335 9.20 16.39 16.13
C LEU A 335 9.10 15.68 17.48
N GLU A 336 9.67 16.31 18.50
CA GLU A 336 9.43 16.01 19.92
C GLU A 336 7.91 15.95 20.18
N ALA A 337 7.42 14.79 20.65
CA ALA A 337 6.00 14.51 20.75
C ALA A 337 5.48 14.67 22.19
N SER A 338 4.69 15.72 22.42
CA SER A 338 3.88 15.86 23.63
C SER A 338 2.80 14.74 23.76
N PRO A 339 2.27 14.48 24.97
CA PRO A 339 1.22 13.47 25.17
C PRO A 339 -0.04 13.68 24.31
N ALA A 340 -0.46 14.92 24.10
CA ALA A 340 -1.60 15.25 23.23
C ALA A 340 -1.31 14.94 21.75
N GLN A 341 -0.06 15.12 21.30
CA GLN A 341 0.36 14.75 19.95
C GLN A 341 0.42 13.23 19.78
N LEU A 342 0.82 12.47 20.80
CA LEU A 342 0.78 11.00 20.77
C LEU A 342 -0.64 10.46 20.68
N GLN A 343 -1.59 11.02 21.43
CA GLN A 343 -3.01 10.65 21.33
C GLN A 343 -3.57 10.97 19.95
N THR A 344 -3.23 12.13 19.40
CA THR A 344 -3.62 12.52 18.03
C THR A 344 -3.01 11.59 16.98
N LYS A 345 -1.73 11.22 17.13
CA LYS A 345 -1.01 10.28 16.27
C LYS A 345 -1.66 8.89 16.30
N ALA A 346 -2.03 8.40 17.48
CA ALA A 346 -2.75 7.13 17.63
C ALA A 346 -4.11 7.17 16.94
N TYR A 347 -4.88 8.25 17.12
CA TYR A 347 -6.19 8.43 16.47
C TYR A 347 -6.08 8.42 14.94
N VAL A 348 -5.17 9.20 14.37
CA VAL A 348 -4.96 9.28 12.91
C VAL A 348 -4.50 7.94 12.33
N ARG A 349 -3.73 7.14 13.08
CA ARG A 349 -3.23 5.83 12.63
C ARG A 349 -4.24 4.69 12.79
N GLN A 350 -5.39 4.92 13.42
CA GLN A 350 -6.41 3.91 13.71
C GLN A 350 -7.84 4.36 13.31
N LEU A 351 -7.96 5.07 12.20
CA LEU A 351 -9.27 5.52 11.72
C LEU A 351 -10.21 4.34 11.49
N ARG A 352 -11.45 4.49 11.96
CA ARG A 352 -12.58 3.62 11.60
C ARG A 352 -13.39 4.36 10.56
N VAL A 353 -13.58 3.75 9.39
CA VAL A 353 -14.23 4.38 8.24
C VAL A 353 -15.33 3.47 7.71
N ILE A 354 -16.36 4.05 7.10
CA ILE A 354 -17.26 3.33 6.21
C ILE A 354 -16.77 3.56 4.78
N ASP A 355 -16.66 2.48 4.05
CA ASP A 355 -16.31 2.41 2.62
C ASP A 355 -17.49 1.92 1.76
N ASN A 356 -18.61 1.52 2.37
CA ASN A 356 -19.85 1.18 1.66
C ASN A 356 -20.58 2.45 1.19
N GLN A 357 -20.53 2.72 -0.11
CA GLN A 357 -21.12 3.92 -0.70
C GLN A 357 -22.65 3.98 -0.61
N ASN A 358 -23.33 2.84 -0.72
CA ASN A 358 -24.80 2.78 -0.62
C ASN A 358 -25.25 3.19 0.78
N LEU A 359 -24.59 2.65 1.80
CA LEU A 359 -24.88 3.02 3.18
C LEU A 359 -24.54 4.48 3.47
N LEU A 360 -23.42 5.00 2.95
CA LEU A 360 -23.11 6.44 3.08
C LEU A 360 -24.24 7.31 2.50
N PHE A 361 -24.81 6.88 1.37
CA PHE A 361 -25.94 7.56 0.76
C PHE A 361 -27.19 7.45 1.62
N GLU A 362 -27.59 6.26 2.08
CA GLU A 362 -28.74 6.08 2.98
C GLU A 362 -28.64 6.94 4.25
N LEU A 363 -27.46 6.96 4.89
CA LEU A 363 -27.21 7.81 6.05
C LEU A 363 -27.34 9.29 5.69
N SER A 364 -26.83 9.70 4.52
CA SER A 364 -26.98 11.07 4.02
C SER A 364 -28.45 11.47 3.83
N TYR A 365 -29.29 10.57 3.27
CA TYR A 365 -30.74 10.81 3.13
C TYR A 365 -31.45 10.91 4.47
N LYS A 366 -31.09 10.06 5.45
CA LYS A 366 -31.63 10.14 6.81
C LYS A 366 -31.29 11.49 7.47
N LEU A 367 -30.14 12.08 7.16
CA LEU A 367 -29.73 13.39 7.69
C LEU A 367 -30.40 14.57 6.99
N GLU A 368 -30.52 14.54 5.66
CA GLU A 368 -31.14 15.59 4.84
C GLU A 368 -31.96 14.96 3.69
N PRO A 369 -33.26 14.67 3.92
CA PRO A 369 -34.13 13.98 2.95
C PRO A 369 -34.45 14.82 1.70
N GLY A 370 -34.44 16.15 1.82
CA GLY A 370 -35.07 17.09 0.87
C GLY A 370 -34.15 17.75 -0.16
N SER A 371 -33.19 17.03 -0.73
CA SER A 371 -32.36 17.58 -1.84
C SER A 371 -32.40 16.69 -3.06
N GLN A 372 -33.58 16.59 -3.68
CA GLN A 372 -33.69 16.44 -5.13
C GLN A 372 -33.42 17.80 -5.79
#